data_AF-A0A6G1CK01-F1
#
_entry.id   AF-A0A6G1CK01-F1
#
_cell.length_a   1.000
_cell.length_b   1.000
_cell.length_c   1.000
_cell.angle_alpha   90.00
_cell.angle_beta   90.00
_cell.angle_gamma   90.00
#
_symmetry.space_group_name_H-M   'P 1'
#
loop_
_entity.id
_entity.type
_entity.pdbx_description
1 polymer ?
#
loop_
_entity_poly.entity_id
_entity_poly.type
_entity_poly.pdbx_seq_one_letter_code
_entity_poly.pdbx_strand_id
1 'polypeptide(L)'
;MIDAEEALPPRSQVDYSMKEHEGVVQIPFYTAYASVLKKKPHQCAPMGPGSFHRCFKALITSGQVDKDSLEHLLSDGLPLALPVMGISEPLRFPRYKEWLMNVLVSASASNEDQLGHNPLDIIFDEMVPLEYSEDFNNWGSISDCMYTQTGFKELTFKETANMIGIIKRSTVLPLPKPEPQYHKNRSSSSSHVKRK
;
A
#
# COMPACT_ATOMS: atom_id res chain seq x y z
N MET A 1 12.28 12.39 18.83
CA MET A 1 11.31 11.38 18.36
C MET A 1 12.15 10.37 17.61
N ILE A 2 12.42 9.23 18.24
CA ILE A 2 13.30 8.20 17.69
C ILE A 2 12.35 7.22 17.01
N ASP A 3 12.51 7.02 15.69
CA ASP A 3 11.78 5.99 14.99
C ASP A 3 11.94 4.68 15.77
N ALA A 4 10.83 3.99 16.03
CA ALA A 4 10.91 2.66 16.60
C ALA A 4 11.84 1.85 15.70
N GLU A 5 12.91 1.27 16.26
CA GLU A 5 13.76 0.32 15.54
C GLU A 5 12.81 -0.67 14.88
N GLU A 6 12.62 -0.51 13.58
CA GLU A 6 11.78 -1.38 12.79
C GLU A 6 12.57 -2.68 12.77
N ALA A 7 12.28 -3.53 13.77
CA ALA A 7 12.76 -4.88 13.81
C ALA A 7 12.26 -5.48 12.50
N LEU A 8 13.17 -5.53 11.52
CA LEU A 8 12.95 -6.16 10.24
C LEU A 8 12.17 -7.45 10.52
N PRO A 9 11.09 -7.74 9.78
CA PRO A 9 10.36 -8.99 9.98
C PRO A 9 11.39 -10.13 10.08
N PRO A 10 11.18 -11.12 10.97
CA PRO A 10 12.16 -12.15 11.26
C PRO A 10 12.80 -12.60 9.95
N ARG A 11 14.13 -12.44 9.88
CA ARG A 11 14.97 -12.75 8.71
C ARG A 11 14.34 -13.95 8.01
N SER A 12 13.99 -13.76 6.74
CA SER A 12 13.29 -14.72 5.89
C SER A 12 13.53 -16.17 6.31
N GLN A 13 12.48 -17.01 6.32
CA GLN A 13 12.59 -18.47 6.46
C GLN A 13 13.36 -19.14 5.30
N VAL A 14 14.07 -18.36 4.49
CA VAL A 14 14.89 -18.75 3.36
C VAL A 14 16.30 -18.29 3.71
N ASP A 15 17.22 -19.24 3.86
CA ASP A 15 18.65 -18.96 4.03
C ASP A 15 19.17 -18.28 2.75
N TYR A 16 19.30 -16.96 2.78
CA TYR A 16 19.99 -16.25 1.70
C TYR A 16 21.49 -16.33 1.94
N SER A 17 22.23 -16.65 0.88
CA SER A 17 23.69 -16.47 0.87
C SER A 17 24.00 -15.01 1.22
N MET A 18 25.00 -14.80 2.07
CA MET A 18 25.54 -13.47 2.40
C MET A 18 26.82 -13.20 1.62
N LYS A 19 27.16 -14.06 0.65
CA LYS A 19 28.35 -13.87 -0.18
C LYS A 19 28.10 -12.72 -1.15
N GLU A 20 29.15 -11.99 -1.46
CA GLU A 20 29.11 -10.96 -2.50
C GLU A 20 28.58 -11.57 -3.81
N HIS A 21 27.56 -10.93 -4.40
CA HIS A 21 26.85 -11.37 -5.60
C HIS A 21 25.96 -12.64 -5.48
N GLU A 22 25.80 -13.21 -4.29
CA GLU A 22 24.81 -14.26 -4.02
C GLU A 22 23.89 -13.80 -2.89
N GLY A 23 22.63 -13.48 -3.18
CA GLY A 23 21.62 -13.19 -2.14
C GLY A 23 21.03 -11.78 -2.15
N VAL A 24 20.74 -11.24 -0.97
CA VAL A 24 20.07 -9.94 -0.80
C VAL A 24 21.08 -8.81 -0.95
N VAL A 25 20.91 -7.99 -1.99
CA VAL A 25 21.72 -6.78 -2.21
C VAL A 25 21.01 -5.58 -1.62
N GLN A 26 21.70 -4.85 -0.74
CA GLN A 26 21.18 -3.58 -0.24
C GLN A 26 21.29 -2.52 -1.35
N ILE A 27 20.14 -1.97 -1.74
CA ILE A 27 20.08 -0.86 -2.69
C ILE A 27 20.28 0.45 -1.90
N PRO A 28 21.10 1.42 -2.37
CA PRO A 28 21.41 2.64 -1.63
C PRO A 28 20.27 3.69 -1.61
N PHE A 29 19.02 3.25 -1.44
CA PHE A 29 17.86 4.13 -1.26
C PHE A 29 17.25 3.92 0.13
N TYR A 30 16.86 5.01 0.78
CA TYR A 30 15.96 4.93 1.93
C TYR A 30 14.53 4.60 1.44
N THR A 31 13.75 3.91 2.27
CA THR A 31 12.41 3.40 1.91
C THR A 31 11.30 4.45 2.00
N ALA A 32 11.56 5.59 2.64
CA ALA A 32 10.59 6.68 2.74
C ALA A 32 10.32 7.28 1.35
N TYR A 33 9.04 7.56 1.06
CA TYR A 33 8.63 8.12 -0.24
C TYR A 33 9.40 9.37 -0.66
N ALA A 34 9.69 10.28 0.27
CA ALA A 34 10.47 11.49 -0.02
C ALA A 34 11.91 11.18 -0.48
N SER A 35 12.50 10.11 0.04
CA SER A 35 13.83 9.66 -0.33
C SER A 35 13.84 8.88 -1.63
N VAL A 36 12.84 8.02 -1.84
CA VAL A 36 12.70 7.21 -3.05
C VAL A 36 12.38 8.10 -4.25
N LEU A 37 11.34 8.92 -4.18
CA LEU A 37 10.85 9.70 -5.31
C LEU A 37 11.72 10.92 -5.63
N LYS A 38 12.71 11.27 -4.80
CA LYS A 38 13.58 12.45 -4.92
C LYS A 38 12.83 13.78 -5.17
N LYS A 39 11.52 13.83 -4.87
CA LYS A 39 10.61 14.96 -5.11
C LYS A 39 10.27 15.67 -3.79
N LYS A 40 10.19 17.01 -3.85
CA LYS A 40 9.59 17.87 -2.79
C LYS A 40 8.10 17.51 -2.60
N PRO A 41 7.44 17.89 -1.48
CA PRO A 41 6.66 17.05 -0.53
C PRO A 41 5.37 16.37 -1.06
N HIS A 42 5.14 16.32 -2.36
CA HIS A 42 3.93 15.79 -2.96
C HIS A 42 4.28 14.56 -3.80
N GLN A 43 3.79 13.40 -3.35
CA GLN A 43 4.01 12.07 -3.93
C GLN A 43 3.16 11.88 -5.19
N CYS A 44 3.34 12.76 -6.17
CA CYS A 44 2.67 12.64 -7.45
C CYS A 44 3.47 11.64 -8.31
N ALA A 45 3.09 10.37 -8.22
CA ALA A 45 3.48 9.32 -9.15
C ALA A 45 2.33 9.06 -10.14
N PRO A 46 2.63 8.78 -11.42
CA PRO A 46 1.62 8.26 -12.34
C PRO A 46 1.23 6.84 -11.92
N MET A 47 -0.07 6.53 -11.97
CA MET A 47 -0.63 5.21 -11.69
C MET A 47 -1.48 4.77 -12.86
N GLY A 48 -1.29 3.53 -13.29
CA GLY A 48 -2.02 2.96 -14.42
C GLY A 48 -1.21 1.83 -15.06
N PRO A 49 -1.78 1.16 -16.08
CA PRO A 49 -1.16 -0.02 -16.68
C PRO A 49 0.25 0.23 -17.21
N GLY A 50 0.53 1.40 -17.77
CA GLY A 50 1.83 1.74 -18.32
C GLY A 50 2.90 1.88 -17.23
N SER A 51 2.57 2.59 -16.16
CA SER A 51 3.44 2.75 -14.99
C SER A 51 3.72 1.41 -14.31
N PHE A 52 2.69 0.57 -14.15
CA PHE A 52 2.88 -0.79 -13.61
C PHE A 52 3.77 -1.65 -14.50
N HIS A 53 3.60 -1.59 -15.82
CA HIS A 53 4.43 -2.36 -16.74
C HIS A 53 5.90 -1.93 -16.69
N ARG A 54 6.17 -0.62 -16.67
CA ARG A 54 7.54 -0.09 -16.55
C ARG A 54 8.17 -0.45 -15.22
N CYS A 55 7.42 -0.34 -14.13
CA CYS A 55 7.85 -0.77 -12.80
C CYS A 55 8.22 -2.26 -12.80
N PHE A 56 7.33 -3.12 -13.29
CA PHE A 56 7.59 -4.56 -13.39
C PHE A 56 8.85 -4.85 -14.21
N LYS A 57 8.99 -4.22 -15.38
CA LYS A 57 10.16 -4.38 -16.24
C LYS A 57 11.43 -3.94 -15.53
N ALA A 58 11.45 -2.77 -14.92
CA ALA A 58 12.62 -2.25 -14.21
C ALA A 58 13.02 -3.16 -13.05
N LEU A 59 12.07 -3.63 -12.24
CA LEU A 59 12.35 -4.52 -11.11
C LEU A 59 12.87 -5.88 -11.57
N ILE A 60 12.27 -6.51 -12.59
CA ILE A 60 12.69 -7.84 -13.04
C ILE A 60 14.05 -7.83 -13.77
N THR A 61 14.42 -6.72 -14.42
CA THR A 61 15.73 -6.59 -15.08
C THR A 61 16.81 -6.01 -14.17
N SER A 62 16.47 -5.53 -12.97
CA SER A 62 17.41 -4.85 -12.06
C SER A 62 18.61 -5.71 -11.66
N GLY A 63 18.45 -7.03 -11.55
CA GLY A 63 19.55 -7.96 -11.25
C GLY A 63 20.48 -8.25 -12.43
N GLN A 64 20.17 -7.76 -13.63
CA GLN A 64 20.94 -8.00 -14.85
C GLN A 64 21.84 -6.82 -15.24
N VAL A 65 21.76 -5.71 -14.50
CA VAL A 65 22.53 -4.50 -14.78
C VAL A 65 23.62 -4.29 -13.73
N ASP A 66 24.72 -3.64 -14.12
CA ASP A 66 25.75 -3.22 -13.17
C ASP A 66 25.22 -2.15 -12.20
N LYS A 67 26.03 -1.82 -11.18
CA LYS A 67 25.63 -0.92 -10.09
C LYS A 67 25.30 0.51 -10.54
N ASP A 68 26.05 1.06 -11.49
CA ASP A 68 25.85 2.43 -11.98
C ASP A 68 24.59 2.49 -12.86
N SER A 69 24.37 1.45 -13.67
CA SER A 69 23.17 1.25 -14.46
C SER A 69 21.94 0.98 -13.59
N LEU A 70 22.08 0.32 -12.45
CA LEU A 70 21.02 0.09 -11.47
C LEU A 70 20.54 1.40 -10.84
N GLU A 71 21.48 2.27 -10.44
CA GLU A 71 21.12 3.59 -9.91
C GLU A 71 20.36 4.40 -10.95
N HIS A 72 20.79 4.38 -12.21
CA HIS A 72 20.09 5.05 -13.30
C HIS A 72 18.69 4.45 -13.55
N LEU A 73 18.57 3.12 -13.58
CA LEU A 73 17.31 2.40 -13.78
C LEU A 73 16.26 2.70 -12.70
N LEU A 74 16.72 2.92 -11.46
CA LEU A 74 15.86 3.22 -10.30
C LEU A 74 15.84 4.71 -9.94
N SER A 75 16.47 5.57 -10.75
CA SER A 75 16.85 6.93 -10.36
C SER A 75 15.68 7.85 -10.07
N ASP A 76 14.54 7.64 -10.71
CA ASP A 76 13.30 8.40 -10.51
C ASP A 76 12.46 7.89 -9.32
N GLY A 77 12.88 6.79 -8.70
CA GLY A 77 12.23 6.15 -7.56
C GLY A 77 10.90 5.47 -7.87
N LEU A 78 10.35 5.62 -9.07
CA LEU A 78 9.03 5.11 -9.41
C LEU A 78 8.98 3.57 -9.32
N PRO A 79 9.97 2.81 -9.81
CA PRO A 79 9.98 1.35 -9.67
C PRO A 79 9.91 0.87 -8.21
N LEU A 80 10.40 1.67 -7.26
CA LEU A 80 10.40 1.32 -5.84
C LEU A 80 9.13 1.79 -5.12
N ALA A 81 8.57 2.94 -5.51
CA ALA A 81 7.36 3.50 -4.90
C ALA A 81 6.06 2.86 -5.42
N LEU A 82 6.00 2.52 -6.71
CA LEU A 82 4.80 2.02 -7.37
C LEU A 82 4.21 0.74 -6.75
N PRO A 83 4.98 -0.25 -6.29
CA PRO A 83 4.41 -1.40 -5.58
C PRO A 83 3.75 -1.01 -4.26
N VAL A 84 4.34 -0.06 -3.52
CA VAL A 84 3.76 0.41 -2.26
C VAL A 84 2.46 1.17 -2.55
N MET A 85 2.50 2.11 -3.49
CA MET A 85 1.34 2.90 -3.90
C MET A 85 0.27 2.04 -4.59
N GLY A 86 0.62 1.01 -5.35
CA GLY A 86 -0.34 0.19 -6.11
C GLY A 86 -0.90 -1.01 -5.37
N ILE A 87 -0.28 -1.42 -4.26
CA ILE A 87 -0.67 -2.63 -3.51
C ILE A 87 -0.90 -2.32 -2.04
N SER A 88 0.05 -1.65 -1.37
CA SER A 88 -0.03 -1.42 0.07
C SER A 88 -1.01 -0.29 0.42
N GLU A 89 -0.93 0.85 -0.26
CA GLU A 89 -1.80 1.99 0.04
C GLU A 89 -3.30 1.73 -0.23
N PRO A 90 -3.72 1.02 -1.31
CA PRO A 90 -5.13 0.66 -1.52
C PRO A 90 -5.71 -0.24 -0.42
N LEU A 91 -4.86 -1.03 0.25
CA LEU A 91 -5.29 -1.82 1.41
C LEU A 91 -5.47 -0.94 2.64
N ARG A 92 -4.62 0.08 2.81
CA ARG A 92 -4.68 1.02 3.93
C ARG A 92 -5.80 2.04 3.78
N PHE A 93 -6.12 2.46 2.56
CA PHE A 93 -7.05 3.57 2.29
C PHE A 93 -8.10 3.16 1.22
N PRO A 94 -9.32 2.78 1.64
CA PRO A 94 -10.37 2.31 0.73
C PRO A 94 -10.76 3.32 -0.36
N ARG A 95 -10.79 4.62 -0.05
CA ARG A 95 -11.08 5.66 -1.07
C ARG A 95 -10.04 5.71 -2.17
N TYR A 96 -8.77 5.56 -1.80
CA TYR A 96 -7.69 5.49 -2.78
C TYR A 96 -7.78 4.22 -3.65
N LYS A 97 -8.20 3.09 -3.07
CA LYS A 97 -8.49 1.88 -3.83
C LYS A 97 -9.57 2.11 -4.89
N GLU A 98 -10.67 2.79 -4.53
CA GLU A 98 -11.73 3.11 -5.49
C GLU A 98 -11.22 3.98 -6.64
N TRP A 99 -10.45 5.03 -6.33
CA TRP A 99 -9.81 5.86 -7.35
C TRP A 99 -8.91 5.02 -8.26
N LEU A 100 -8.00 4.21 -7.71
CA LEU A 100 -7.07 3.39 -8.50
C LEU A 100 -7.81 2.38 -9.38
N MET A 101 -8.88 1.77 -8.87
CA MET A 101 -9.72 0.86 -9.67
C MET A 101 -10.36 1.59 -10.85
N ASN A 102 -10.83 2.82 -10.68
CA ASN A 102 -11.40 3.62 -11.76
C ASN A 102 -10.37 3.96 -12.84
N VAL A 103 -9.13 4.29 -12.44
CA VAL A 103 -8.02 4.50 -13.38
C VAL A 103 -7.78 3.24 -14.23
N LEU A 104 -7.68 2.07 -13.58
CA LEU A 104 -7.44 0.79 -14.27
C LEU A 104 -8.58 0.36 -15.19
N VAL A 105 -9.84 0.57 -14.77
CA VAL A 105 -11.03 0.28 -15.58
C VAL A 105 -11.12 1.22 -16.78
N SER A 106 -10.88 2.52 -16.57
CA SER A 106 -10.94 3.53 -17.64
C SER A 106 -9.87 3.27 -18.70
N ALA A 107 -8.67 2.89 -18.29
CA ALA A 107 -7.61 2.46 -19.20
C ALA A 107 -7.96 1.19 -20.01
N SER A 108 -8.83 0.33 -19.48
CA SER A 108 -9.28 -0.89 -20.18
C SER A 108 -10.44 -0.63 -21.15
N ALA A 109 -11.23 0.41 -20.90
CA ALA A 109 -12.42 0.77 -21.67
C ALA A 109 -12.14 1.68 -22.89
N SER A 110 -10.94 2.24 -23.00
CA SER A 110 -10.54 3.18 -24.08
C SER A 110 -10.35 2.55 -25.47
N ASN A 111 -10.75 1.28 -25.65
CA ASN A 111 -10.35 0.42 -26.77
C ASN A 111 -11.14 0.57 -28.09
N GLU A 112 -12.15 1.45 -28.20
CA GLU A 112 -12.98 1.48 -29.43
C GLU A 112 -12.70 2.64 -30.41
N ASP A 113 -12.15 3.79 -29.97
CA ASP A 113 -11.91 4.95 -30.87
C ASP A 113 -10.43 5.37 -31.00
N GLN A 114 -9.51 4.78 -30.24
CA GLN A 114 -8.08 5.09 -30.29
C GLN A 114 -7.28 4.00 -31.04
N LEU A 115 -7.57 3.82 -32.34
CA LEU A 115 -6.80 2.94 -33.23
C LEU A 115 -5.33 3.40 -33.31
N GLY A 116 -4.46 2.89 -32.42
CA GLY A 116 -3.02 3.09 -32.53
C GLY A 116 -2.23 3.07 -31.21
N HIS A 117 -2.89 3.16 -30.06
CA HIS A 117 -2.20 3.21 -28.76
C HIS A 117 -2.15 1.84 -28.09
N ASN A 118 -0.99 1.50 -27.51
CA ASN A 118 -0.83 0.30 -26.71
C ASN A 118 -1.51 0.55 -25.35
N PRO A 119 -2.35 -0.35 -24.82
CA PRO A 119 -2.94 -0.21 -23.48
C PRO A 119 -1.92 -0.03 -22.34
N LEU A 120 -0.64 -0.32 -22.58
CA LEU A 120 0.49 -0.08 -21.67
C LEU A 120 1.19 1.26 -21.90
N ASP A 121 0.64 2.12 -22.76
CA ASP A 121 1.11 3.48 -22.95
C ASP A 121 0.77 4.33 -21.72
N ILE A 122 1.69 5.22 -21.33
CA ILE A 122 1.52 6.13 -20.18
C ILE A 122 0.33 7.08 -20.36
N ILE A 123 -0.19 7.22 -21.59
CA ILE A 123 -1.33 8.11 -21.87
C ILE A 123 -2.59 7.74 -21.06
N PHE A 124 -2.68 6.49 -20.59
CA PHE A 124 -3.78 6.01 -19.75
C PHE A 124 -3.48 6.05 -18.25
N ASP A 125 -2.29 6.51 -17.85
CA ASP A 125 -1.92 6.63 -16.45
C ASP A 125 -2.39 7.99 -15.90
N GLU A 126 -2.87 7.99 -14.65
CA GLU A 126 -3.28 9.20 -13.94
C GLU A 126 -2.33 9.54 -12.80
N MET A 127 -2.10 10.83 -12.58
CA MET A 127 -1.29 11.29 -11.45
C MET A 127 -2.05 11.10 -10.14
N VAL A 128 -1.43 10.49 -9.15
CA VAL A 128 -2.01 10.34 -7.81
C VAL A 128 -2.38 11.72 -7.25
N PRO A 129 -3.66 11.94 -6.88
CA PRO A 129 -4.10 13.15 -6.22
C PRO A 129 -3.32 13.45 -4.94
N LEU A 130 -3.12 14.75 -4.69
CA LEU A 130 -2.35 15.22 -3.54
C LEU A 130 -2.96 14.76 -2.20
N GLU A 131 -4.28 14.76 -2.10
CA GLU A 131 -5.01 14.34 -0.90
C GLU A 131 -4.63 12.92 -0.45
N TYR A 132 -4.54 11.96 -1.38
CA TYR A 132 -4.12 10.59 -1.04
C TYR A 132 -2.66 10.53 -0.63
N SER A 133 -1.80 11.34 -1.27
CA SER A 133 -0.39 11.45 -0.87
C SER A 133 -0.23 11.98 0.56
N GLU A 134 -1.07 12.91 0.98
CA GLU A 134 -1.09 13.37 2.37
C GLU A 134 -1.53 12.26 3.32
N ASP A 135 -2.55 11.49 2.94
CA ASP A 135 -3.03 10.36 3.74
C ASP A 135 -1.92 9.31 3.95
N PHE A 136 -1.15 8.98 2.91
CA PHE A 136 -0.05 8.01 2.98
C PHE A 136 1.00 8.42 4.02
N ASN A 137 1.38 9.71 4.03
CA ASN A 137 2.34 10.26 5.00
C ASN A 137 1.79 10.29 6.43
N ASN A 138 0.47 10.34 6.59
CA ASN A 138 -0.20 10.44 7.88
C ASN A 138 -0.80 9.12 8.36
N TRP A 139 -0.54 7.99 7.69
CA TRP A 139 -1.11 6.69 8.05
C TRP A 139 -0.93 6.34 9.54
N GLY A 140 0.25 6.64 10.11
CA GLY A 140 0.51 6.47 11.54
C GLY A 140 -0.41 7.31 12.43
N SER A 141 -0.47 8.62 12.18
CA SER A 141 -1.31 9.56 12.93
C SER A 141 -2.81 9.25 12.81
N ILE A 142 -3.27 8.87 11.61
CA ILE A 142 -4.65 8.43 11.35
C ILE A 142 -4.93 7.13 12.12
N SER A 143 -3.97 6.21 12.17
CA SER A 143 -4.09 4.98 12.97
C SER A 143 -4.19 5.28 14.47
N ASP A 144 -3.40 6.22 14.98
CA ASP A 144 -3.43 6.61 16.40
C ASP A 144 -4.80 7.16 16.81
N CYS A 145 -5.46 7.92 15.92
CA CYS A 145 -6.83 8.41 16.12
C CYS A 145 -7.85 7.28 16.35
N MET A 146 -7.60 6.08 15.81
CA MET A 146 -8.46 4.91 16.04
C MET A 146 -8.33 4.36 17.46
N TYR A 147 -7.15 4.47 18.07
CA TYR A 147 -6.92 4.05 19.45
C TYR A 147 -7.44 5.08 20.46
N THR A 148 -7.30 6.37 20.15
CA THR A 148 -7.75 7.47 21.02
C THR A 148 -9.21 7.84 20.82
N GLN A 149 -9.88 7.27 19.82
CA GLN A 149 -11.25 7.60 19.41
C GLN A 149 -11.44 9.09 19.11
N THR A 150 -10.44 9.69 18.46
CA THR A 150 -10.44 11.12 18.07
C THR A 150 -10.54 11.29 16.56
N GLY A 151 -10.81 12.53 16.14
CA GLY A 151 -10.73 12.92 14.73
C GLY A 151 -9.31 13.22 14.26
N PHE A 152 -9.04 12.99 12.97
CA PHE A 152 -7.82 13.45 12.31
C PHE A 152 -8.06 14.81 11.62
N LYS A 153 -7.21 15.81 11.89
CA LYS A 153 -7.40 17.21 11.46
C LYS A 153 -8.80 17.71 11.87
N GLU A 154 -9.57 18.26 10.93
CA GLU A 154 -10.92 18.80 11.17
C GLU A 154 -12.03 17.74 11.09
N LEU A 155 -11.68 16.47 10.81
CA LEU A 155 -12.65 15.40 10.66
C LEU A 155 -13.16 14.88 12.00
N THR A 156 -14.36 14.32 12.01
CA THR A 156 -14.87 13.53 13.13
C THR A 156 -14.17 12.17 13.21
N PHE A 157 -14.30 11.50 14.37
CA PHE A 157 -13.84 10.12 14.52
C PHE A 157 -14.45 9.18 13.47
N LYS A 158 -15.76 9.31 13.21
CA LYS A 158 -16.47 8.49 12.22
C LYS A 158 -15.92 8.69 10.80
N GLU A 159 -15.65 9.94 10.42
CA GLU A 159 -15.07 10.25 9.12
C GLU A 159 -13.65 9.71 9.01
N THR A 160 -12.84 9.87 10.06
CA THR A 160 -11.48 9.31 10.13
C THR A 160 -11.50 7.78 10.00
N ALA A 161 -12.43 7.10 10.68
CA ALA A 161 -12.59 5.65 10.59
C ALA A 161 -12.99 5.19 9.18
N ASN A 162 -13.73 6.00 8.43
CA ASN A 162 -14.09 5.71 7.04
C ASN A 162 -12.93 5.94 6.06
N MET A 163 -11.87 6.64 6.45
CA MET A 163 -10.68 6.85 5.60
C MET A 163 -9.75 5.64 5.59
N ILE A 164 -9.69 4.87 6.69
CA ILE A 164 -8.67 3.85 6.93
C ILE A 164 -9.25 2.43 6.91
N GLY A 165 -8.63 1.55 6.13
CA GLY A 165 -8.97 0.13 6.03
C GLY A 165 -8.08 -0.78 6.89
N ILE A 166 -6.80 -0.42 7.03
CA ILE A 166 -5.83 -1.14 7.87
C ILE A 166 -5.15 -0.15 8.82
N ILE A 167 -5.19 -0.47 10.11
CA ILE A 167 -4.65 0.37 11.18
C ILE A 167 -3.24 -0.12 11.54
N LYS A 168 -2.28 0.81 11.60
CA LYS A 168 -0.95 0.52 12.15
C LYS A 168 -1.08 0.20 13.63
N ARG A 169 -0.51 -0.92 14.06
CA ARG A 169 -0.52 -1.30 15.47
C ARG A 169 0.21 -0.27 16.33
N SER A 170 -0.47 0.28 17.34
CA SER A 170 0.18 1.09 18.37
C SER A 170 1.09 0.22 19.24
N THR A 171 2.29 0.72 19.53
CA THR A 171 3.23 0.11 20.47
C THR A 171 3.01 0.58 21.91
N VAL A 172 2.19 1.61 22.10
CA VAL A 172 1.96 2.28 23.39
C VAL A 172 0.54 2.02 23.89
N LEU A 173 -0.44 1.94 22.99
CA LEU A 173 -1.85 1.76 23.35
C LEU A 173 -2.26 0.28 23.23
N PRO A 174 -2.96 -0.27 24.25
CA PRO A 174 -3.42 -1.65 24.20
C PRO A 174 -4.43 -1.86 23.07
N LEU A 175 -4.46 -3.08 22.52
CA LEU A 175 -5.45 -3.44 21.51
C LEU A 175 -6.87 -3.15 22.02
N PRO A 176 -7.75 -2.53 21.22
CA PRO A 176 -9.17 -2.47 21.53
C PRO A 176 -9.65 -3.91 21.78
N LYS A 177 -10.23 -4.16 22.95
CA LYS A 177 -10.80 -5.48 23.22
C LYS A 177 -11.92 -5.68 22.19
N PRO A 178 -11.93 -6.80 21.43
CA PRO A 178 -13.06 -7.09 20.57
C PRO A 178 -14.33 -7.05 21.43
N GLU A 179 -15.35 -6.34 20.97
CA GLU A 179 -16.64 -6.40 21.64
C GLU A 179 -17.05 -7.87 21.73
N PRO A 180 -17.55 -8.34 22.89
CA PRO A 180 -18.08 -9.69 22.97
C PRO A 180 -19.14 -9.80 21.90
N GLN A 181 -18.88 -10.65 20.90
CA GLN A 181 -19.92 -11.08 19.99
C GLN A 181 -21.00 -11.66 20.89
N TYR A 182 -22.10 -10.93 21.06
CA TYR A 182 -23.29 -11.47 21.69
C TYR A 182 -23.65 -12.68 20.84
N HIS A 183 -23.24 -13.87 21.30
CA HIS A 183 -23.86 -15.10 20.87
C HIS A 183 -25.33 -14.88 21.13
N LYS A 184 -26.08 -14.58 20.06
CA LYS A 184 -27.53 -14.70 20.06
C LYS A 184 -27.76 -16.13 20.52
N ASN A 185 -28.18 -16.28 21.77
CA ASN A 185 -28.62 -17.53 22.36
C ASN A 185 -29.60 -18.14 21.36
N ARG A 186 -29.14 -19.11 20.57
CA ARG A 186 -30.03 -20.06 19.92
C ARG A 186 -30.57 -20.87 21.08
N SER A 187 -31.73 -20.44 21.59
CA SER A 187 -32.50 -21.19 22.56
C SER A 187 -32.69 -22.61 22.03
N SER A 188 -31.96 -23.55 22.62
CA SER A 188 -32.14 -24.97 22.45
C SER A 188 -33.52 -25.35 22.97
N SER A 189 -34.50 -25.46 22.08
CA SER A 189 -35.79 -26.06 22.43
C SER A 189 -35.70 -27.55 22.12
N SER A 190 -35.40 -28.31 23.17
CA SER A 190 -35.47 -29.77 23.21
C SER A 190 -36.93 -30.20 23.21
N SER A 191 -37.43 -30.73 22.09
CA SER A 191 -38.60 -31.60 22.08
C SER A 191 -38.17 -33.02 21.72
N HIS A 192 -37.99 -33.82 22.77
CA HIS A 192 -38.04 -35.27 22.70
C HIS A 192 -39.36 -35.71 22.05
N VAL A 193 -39.30 -36.29 20.86
CA VAL A 193 -40.37 -37.13 20.33
C VAL A 193 -39.83 -38.55 20.21
N LYS A 194 -40.20 -39.38 21.18
CA LYS A 194 -40.03 -40.84 21.11
C LYS A 194 -40.90 -41.37 19.98
N ARG A 195 -40.30 -42.05 19.00
CA ARG A 195 -41.02 -42.94 18.08
C ARG A 195 -41.24 -44.29 18.76
N LYS A 196 -42.50 -44.71 18.83
CA LYS A 196 -42.90 -46.12 18.96
C LYS A 196 -42.92 -46.74 17.58
#